data_AF-A0A923UGH4-F1
#
_entry.id   AF-A0A923UGH4-F1
#
_cell.length_a   1.000
_cell.length_b   1.000
_cell.length_c   1.000
_cell.angle_alpha   90.00
_cell.angle_beta   90.00
_cell.angle_gamma   90.00
#
_symmetry.space_group_name_H-M   'P 1'
#
loop_
_entity.id
_entity.type
_entity.pdbx_description
1 polymer ?
#
loop_
_entity_poly.entity_id
_entity_poly.type
_entity_poly.pdbx_seq_one_letter_code
_entity_poly.pdbx_strand_id
1 'polypeptide(L)'
;MKLDSAKLTKYVETNQFQSFATFWLACTSSVIGFAILGFSFYLGASNQASYAQLSIPLISGLVSQFIGATFLFMYKTTGDQIKDFYISLNNNQKYLVALEMTNELSTQDLRDKKIEELISKIIEK
;
A
#
# COMPACT_ATOMS: atom_id res chain seq x y z
N MET A 1 11.45 17.79 -18.74
CA MET A 1 10.54 17.54 -17.61
C MET A 1 11.12 16.39 -16.79
N LYS A 2 12.01 16.68 -15.81
CA LYS A 2 12.52 15.66 -14.89
C LYS A 2 11.37 15.33 -13.95
N LEU A 3 10.51 14.41 -14.39
CA LEU A 3 9.45 13.88 -13.55
C LEU A 3 10.12 13.40 -12.28
N ASP A 4 9.59 13.84 -11.15
CA ASP A 4 10.16 13.76 -9.81
C ASP A 4 10.10 12.30 -9.28
N SER A 5 10.60 11.36 -10.09
CA SER A 5 10.61 9.92 -9.85
C SER A 5 11.29 9.59 -8.54
N ALA A 6 12.30 10.38 -8.15
CA ALA A 6 12.93 10.28 -6.83
C ALA A 6 11.95 10.56 -5.68
N LYS A 7 11.12 11.61 -5.76
CA LYS A 7 10.08 11.86 -4.73
C LYS A 7 8.94 10.86 -4.80
N LEU A 8 8.53 10.42 -5.98
CA LEU A 8 7.47 9.42 -6.11
C LEU A 8 7.91 8.04 -5.60
N THR A 9 9.15 7.61 -5.92
CA THR A 9 9.74 6.38 -5.36
C THR A 9 9.89 6.47 -3.84
N LYS A 10 10.31 7.64 -3.32
CA LYS A 10 10.37 7.88 -1.87
C LYS A 10 8.97 7.85 -1.23
N TYR A 11 7.94 8.32 -1.92
CA TYR A 11 6.55 8.23 -1.48
C TYR A 11 6.10 6.76 -1.40
N VAL A 12 6.49 5.93 -2.36
CA VAL A 12 6.21 4.49 -2.38
C VAL A 12 6.97 3.76 -1.28
N GLU A 13 8.27 4.01 -1.08
CA GLU A 13 9.04 3.43 0.03
C GLU A 13 8.42 3.80 1.39
N THR A 14 8.04 5.08 1.55
CA THR A 14 7.39 5.56 2.78
C THR A 14 6.02 4.92 2.97
N ASN A 15 5.23 4.77 1.90
CA ASN A 15 3.91 4.15 1.94
C ASN A 15 3.99 2.63 2.22
N GLN A 16 5.02 1.97 1.71
CA GLN A 16 5.28 0.54 1.92
C GLN A 16 5.74 0.27 3.36
N PHE A 17 6.61 1.12 3.90
CA PHE A 17 6.99 1.08 5.31
C PHE A 17 5.79 1.40 6.22
N GLN A 18 4.99 2.42 5.90
CA GLN A 18 3.76 2.71 6.63
C GLN A 18 2.79 1.54 6.59
N SER A 19 2.59 0.89 5.45
CA SER A 19 1.70 -0.28 5.36
C SER A 19 2.18 -1.45 6.22
N PHE A 20 3.50 -1.70 6.28
CA PHE A 20 4.06 -2.74 7.13
C PHE A 20 3.96 -2.39 8.62
N ALA A 21 4.21 -1.12 8.97
CA ALA A 21 4.06 -0.61 10.33
C ALA A 21 2.59 -0.66 10.79
N THR A 22 1.65 -0.29 9.92
CA THR A 22 0.20 -0.36 10.17
C THR A 22 -0.28 -1.79 10.32
N PHE A 23 0.25 -2.74 9.53
CA PHE A 23 -0.05 -4.16 9.70
C PHE A 23 0.39 -4.67 11.08
N TRP A 24 1.62 -4.34 11.50
CA TRP A 24 2.11 -4.72 12.83
C TRP A 24 1.37 -4.01 13.97
N LEU A 25 0.99 -2.75 13.79
CA LEU A 25 0.14 -2.03 14.73
C LEU A 25 -1.24 -2.68 14.87
N ALA A 26 -1.87 -3.06 13.75
CA ALA A 26 -3.16 -3.75 13.77
C ALA A 26 -3.06 -5.14 14.43
N CYS A 27 -1.98 -5.87 14.16
CA CYS A 27 -1.71 -7.17 14.77
C CYS A 27 -1.51 -7.04 16.30
N THR A 28 -0.65 -6.11 16.72
CA THR A 28 -0.38 -5.88 18.15
C THR A 28 -1.60 -5.31 18.88
N SER A 29 -2.35 -4.38 18.28
CA SER A 29 -3.59 -3.86 18.89
C SER A 29 -4.66 -4.94 19.01
N SER A 30 -4.75 -5.87 18.06
CA SER A 30 -5.69 -7.00 18.13
C SER A 30 -5.34 -7.93 19.29
N VAL A 31 -4.06 -8.27 19.47
CA VAL A 31 -3.60 -9.11 20.59
C VAL A 31 -3.85 -8.43 21.93
N ILE A 32 -3.53 -7.14 22.06
CA ILE A 32 -3.76 -6.36 23.28
C ILE A 32 -5.26 -6.25 23.57
N GLY A 33 -6.08 -5.95 22.57
CA GLY A 33 -7.54 -5.91 22.70
C GLY A 33 -8.10 -7.24 23.19
N PHE A 34 -7.63 -8.36 22.63
CA PHE A 34 -8.05 -9.70 23.05
C PHE A 34 -7.65 -10.01 24.50
N ALA A 35 -6.45 -9.62 24.92
CA ALA A 35 -6.00 -9.80 26.30
C ALA A 35 -6.83 -8.97 27.30
N ILE A 36 -7.16 -7.73 26.95
CA ILE A 36 -8.01 -6.86 27.77
C ILE A 36 -9.41 -7.47 27.90
N LEU A 37 -10.00 -7.93 26.79
CA LEU A 37 -11.33 -8.57 26.80
C LEU A 37 -11.33 -9.83 27.67
N GLY A 38 -10.32 -10.69 27.54
CA GLY A 38 -10.19 -11.89 28.35
C GLY A 38 -10.05 -11.57 29.84
N PHE A 39 -9.24 -10.56 30.19
CA PHE A 39 -9.06 -10.12 31.57
C PHE A 39 -10.34 -9.49 32.16
N SER A 40 -11.05 -8.67 31.37
CA SER A 40 -12.35 -8.11 31.76
C SER A 40 -13.39 -9.20 32.01
N PHE A 41 -13.44 -10.23 31.16
CA PHE A 41 -14.37 -11.35 31.33
C PHE A 41 -14.03 -12.17 32.58
N TYR A 42 -12.75 -12.45 32.83
CA TYR A 42 -12.28 -13.16 34.02
C TYR A 42 -12.64 -12.43 35.33
N LEU A 43 -12.43 -11.10 35.38
CA LEU A 43 -12.83 -10.28 36.52
C LEU A 43 -14.35 -10.22 36.70
N GLY A 44 -15.09 -10.08 35.60
CA GLY A 44 -16.56 -10.05 35.64
C GLY A 44 -17.17 -11.37 36.12
N ALA A 45 -16.63 -12.49 35.66
CA ALA A 45 -17.06 -13.82 36.09
C ALA A 45 -16.77 -14.10 37.57
N SER A 46 -15.62 -13.62 38.09
CA SER A 46 -15.23 -13.82 39.48
C SER A 46 -16.07 -13.01 40.47
N ASN A 47 -16.62 -11.87 40.05
CA ASN A 47 -17.38 -10.95 40.90
C ASN A 47 -18.92 -11.02 40.75
N GLN A 48 -19.46 -12.06 40.07
CA GLN A 48 -20.90 -12.15 39.73
C GLN A 48 -21.44 -10.84 39.12
N ALA A 49 -20.72 -10.33 38.13
CA ALA A 49 -21.04 -9.06 37.49
C ALA A 49 -22.45 -9.07 36.86
N SER A 50 -23.19 -7.98 37.04
CA SER A 50 -24.49 -7.76 36.40
C SER A 50 -24.35 -7.72 34.88
N TYR A 51 -25.41 -8.09 34.13
CA TYR A 51 -25.45 -8.05 32.67
C TYR A 51 -24.99 -6.70 32.06
N ALA A 52 -25.17 -5.60 32.79
CA ALA A 52 -24.70 -4.27 32.39
C ALA A 52 -23.16 -4.10 32.40
N GLN A 53 -22.42 -4.90 33.18
CA GLN A 53 -20.95 -4.87 33.22
C GLN A 53 -20.33 -5.76 32.13
N LEU A 54 -21.06 -6.77 31.65
CA LEU A 54 -20.63 -7.65 30.56
C LEU A 54 -20.80 -7.01 29.16
N SER A 55 -21.66 -6.01 29.01
CA SER A 55 -21.91 -5.34 27.73
C SER A 55 -20.74 -4.45 27.28
N ILE A 56 -20.00 -3.86 28.21
CA ILE A 56 -18.85 -2.98 27.92
C ILE A 56 -17.76 -3.72 27.13
N PRO A 57 -17.20 -4.86 27.60
CA PRO A 57 -16.21 -5.60 26.83
C PRO A 57 -16.76 -6.12 25.49
N LEU A 58 -18.02 -6.53 25.42
CA LEU A 58 -18.64 -6.94 24.14
C LEU A 58 -18.62 -5.82 23.10
N ILE A 59 -19.02 -4.60 23.47
CA ILE A 59 -19.03 -3.45 22.56
C ILE A 59 -17.61 -3.04 22.19
N SER A 60 -16.69 -3.02 23.15
CA SER A 60 -15.27 -2.73 22.89
C SER A 60 -14.63 -3.73 21.93
N GLY A 61 -14.98 -5.02 22.04
CA GLY A 61 -14.51 -6.05 21.11
C GLY A 61 -15.04 -5.87 19.69
N LEU A 62 -16.32 -5.51 19.55
CA LEU A 62 -16.93 -5.23 18.25
C LEU A 62 -16.25 -4.05 17.54
N VAL A 63 -16.01 -2.96 18.28
CA VAL A 63 -15.30 -1.77 17.76
C VAL A 63 -13.87 -2.13 17.36
N SER A 64 -13.16 -2.91 18.16
CA SER A 64 -11.79 -3.34 17.86
C SER A 64 -11.72 -4.20 16.58
N GLN A 65 -12.66 -5.13 16.38
CA GLN A 65 -12.76 -5.91 15.15
C GLN A 65 -13.02 -5.04 13.91
N PHE A 66 -13.91 -4.05 14.03
CA PHE A 66 -14.20 -3.13 12.94
C PHE A 66 -12.97 -2.29 12.53
N ILE A 67 -12.21 -1.81 13.52
CA ILE A 67 -10.96 -1.09 13.29
C ILE A 67 -9.95 -2.00 12.57
N GLY A 68 -9.78 -3.23 13.05
CA GLY A 68 -8.89 -4.22 12.42
C GLY A 68 -9.27 -4.52 10.97
N ALA A 69 -10.55 -4.71 10.68
CA ALA A 69 -11.05 -4.95 9.32
C ALA A 69 -10.77 -3.76 8.38
N THR A 70 -10.97 -2.54 8.88
CA THR A 70 -10.70 -1.30 8.13
C THR A 70 -9.22 -1.17 7.79
N PHE A 71 -8.33 -1.47 8.74
CA PHE A 71 -6.89 -1.48 8.50
C PHE A 71 -6.46 -2.52 7.48
N LEU A 72 -7.05 -3.72 7.53
CA LEU A 72 -6.75 -4.78 6.55
C LEU A 72 -7.22 -4.39 5.14
N PHE A 73 -8.37 -3.73 5.03
CA PHE A 73 -8.88 -3.19 3.77
C PHE A 73 -7.95 -2.12 3.20
N MET A 74 -7.47 -1.19 4.04
CA MET A 74 -6.47 -0.19 3.64
C MET A 74 -5.17 -0.84 3.17
N TYR A 75 -4.65 -1.82 3.93
CA TYR A 75 -3.43 -2.53 3.57
C TYR A 75 -3.52 -3.18 2.18
N LYS A 76 -4.64 -3.86 1.90
CA LYS A 76 -4.89 -4.46 0.58
C LYS A 76 -4.90 -3.40 -0.52
N THR A 77 -5.59 -2.31 -0.29
CA THR A 77 -5.68 -1.18 -1.24
C THR A 77 -4.30 -0.58 -1.54
N THR A 78 -3.45 -0.42 -0.51
CA THR A 78 -2.08 0.07 -0.70
C THR A 78 -1.22 -0.92 -1.47
N GLY A 79 -1.38 -2.23 -1.24
CA GLY A 79 -0.67 -3.26 -1.99
C GLY A 79 -0.95 -3.19 -3.49
N ASP A 80 -2.22 -3.00 -3.86
CA ASP A 80 -2.63 -2.84 -5.26
C ASP A 80 -2.04 -1.56 -5.88
N GLN A 81 -2.01 -0.44 -5.14
CA GLN A 81 -1.38 0.81 -5.60
C GLN A 81 0.13 0.66 -5.85
N ILE A 82 0.84 -0.11 -5.01
CA ILE A 82 2.29 -0.36 -5.19
C ILE A 82 2.55 -1.18 -6.46
N LYS A 83 1.70 -2.18 -6.73
CA LYS A 83 1.80 -2.99 -7.95
C LYS A 83 1.63 -2.12 -9.20
N ASP A 84 0.59 -1.29 -9.24
CA ASP A 84 0.32 -0.42 -10.38
C ASP A 84 1.46 0.60 -10.59
N PHE A 85 2.06 1.09 -9.50
CA PHE A 85 3.26 1.91 -9.56
C PHE A 85 4.44 1.19 -10.23
N TYR A 86 4.77 -0.03 -9.81
CA TYR A 86 5.87 -0.80 -10.40
C TYR A 86 5.66 -1.03 -11.91
N ILE A 87 4.41 -1.30 -12.32
CA ILE A 87 4.06 -1.46 -13.72
C ILE A 87 4.32 -0.15 -14.48
N SER A 88 3.89 0.98 -13.94
CA SER A 88 4.08 2.29 -14.58
C SER A 88 5.56 2.69 -14.65
N LEU A 89 6.33 2.42 -13.59
CA LEU A 89 7.77 2.67 -13.55
C LEU A 89 8.53 1.82 -14.58
N ASN A 90 8.24 0.52 -14.64
CA ASN A 90 8.85 -0.39 -15.60
C ASN A 90 8.57 0.03 -17.05
N ASN A 91 7.35 0.50 -17.35
CA ASN A 91 7.02 1.03 -18.68
C ASN A 91 7.85 2.26 -19.03
N ASN A 92 8.02 3.21 -18.10
CA ASN A 92 8.90 4.36 -18.31
C ASN A 92 10.35 3.96 -18.55
N GLN A 93 10.84 2.97 -17.80
CA GLN A 93 12.21 2.48 -17.96
C GLN A 93 12.44 1.85 -19.34
N LYS A 94 11.46 1.08 -19.84
CA LYS A 94 11.49 0.53 -21.21
C LYS A 94 11.53 1.63 -22.27
N TYR A 95 10.79 2.72 -22.10
CA TYR A 95 10.84 3.86 -23.04
C TYR A 95 12.19 4.56 -23.03
N LEU A 96 12.79 4.77 -21.85
CA LEU A 96 14.12 5.38 -21.75
C LEU A 96 15.18 4.51 -22.43
N VAL A 97 15.18 3.20 -22.18
CA VAL A 97 16.10 2.26 -22.84
C VAL A 97 15.87 2.24 -24.34
N ALA A 98 14.61 2.24 -24.81
CA ALA A 98 14.32 2.28 -26.24
C ALA A 98 14.78 3.58 -26.91
N LEU A 99 14.66 4.72 -26.22
CA LEU A 99 15.18 6.01 -26.68
C LEU A 99 16.70 5.99 -26.78
N GLU A 100 17.38 5.46 -25.78
CA GLU A 100 18.84 5.36 -25.73
C GLU A 100 19.38 4.43 -26.83
N MET A 101 18.79 3.24 -26.99
CA MET A 101 19.09 2.33 -28.10
C MET A 101 18.86 2.97 -29.48
N THR A 102 17.79 3.76 -29.61
CA THR A 102 17.53 4.51 -30.85
C THR A 102 18.62 5.56 -31.08
N ASN A 103 19.08 6.22 -30.02
CA ASN A 103 20.13 7.23 -30.10
C ASN A 103 21.53 6.66 -30.39
N GLU A 104 21.74 5.35 -30.23
CA GLU A 104 22.97 4.67 -30.63
C GLU A 104 23.00 4.28 -32.12
N LEU A 105 21.90 4.46 -32.87
CA LEU A 105 21.84 4.12 -34.30
C LEU A 105 22.79 5.00 -35.14
N SER A 106 23.65 4.36 -35.93
CA SER A 106 24.73 5.04 -36.69
C SER A 106 24.23 6.01 -37.77
N THR A 107 22.98 5.89 -38.23
CA THR A 107 22.41 6.71 -39.31
C THR A 107 21.38 7.69 -38.75
N GLN A 108 21.58 8.98 -39.01
CA GLN A 108 20.74 10.06 -38.48
C GLN A 108 19.29 9.98 -38.97
N ASP A 109 19.06 9.70 -40.26
CA ASP A 109 17.71 9.51 -40.82
C ASP A 109 16.95 8.32 -40.20
N LEU A 110 17.66 7.23 -39.89
CA LEU A 110 17.05 6.03 -39.30
C LEU A 110 16.66 6.28 -37.83
N ARG A 111 17.45 7.10 -37.14
CA ARG A 111 17.24 7.52 -35.75
C ARG A 111 16.01 8.40 -35.62
N ASP A 112 15.91 9.45 -36.44
CA ASP A 112 14.79 10.40 -36.38
C ASP A 112 13.45 9.69 -36.68
N LYS A 113 13.44 8.81 -37.69
CA LYS A 113 12.27 7.98 -38.01
C LYS A 113 11.85 7.05 -36.87
N LYS A 114 12.81 6.49 -36.13
CA LYS A 114 12.53 5.59 -35.00
C LYS A 114 12.12 6.33 -33.74
N ILE A 115 12.63 7.54 -33.50
CA ILE A 115 12.17 8.43 -32.43
C ILE A 115 10.72 8.86 -32.69
N GLU A 116 10.37 9.20 -33.93
CA GLU A 116 8.99 9.58 -34.30
C GLU A 116 8.01 8.42 -34.06
N GLU A 117 8.40 7.19 -34.40
CA GLU A 117 7.64 5.96 -34.12
C GLU A 117 7.51 5.65 -32.60
N LEU A 118 8.52 6.02 -31.81
CA LEU A 118 8.48 5.90 -30.34
C LEU A 118 7.52 6.92 -29.72
N ILE A 119 7.55 8.17 -30.19
CA ILE A 119 6.68 9.24 -29.70
C ILE A 119 5.22 8.95 -30.04
N SER A 120 4.93 8.47 -31.26
CA SER A 120 3.55 8.13 -31.65
C SER A 120 2.95 7.03 -30.76
N LYS A 121 3.72 5.98 -30.44
CA LYS A 121 3.31 4.91 -29.52
C LYS A 121 3.10 5.36 -28.07
N ILE A 122 3.73 6.46 -27.65
CA ILE A 122 3.55 7.03 -26.31
C ILE A 122 2.27 7.89 -26.25
N ILE A 123 1.93 8.59 -27.32
CA ILE A 123 0.79 9.52 -27.40
C ILE A 123 -0.53 8.78 -27.69
N GLU A 124 -0.52 7.68 -28.44
CA GLU A 124 -1.73 6.87 -28.75
C GLU A 124 -2.25 6.02 -27.57
N LYS A 125 -1.59 6.07 -26.42
CA LYS A 125 -1.94 5.26 -25.24
C LYS A 125 -2.64 6.09 -24.16
#